data_AF-E2BBS0-F1
#
_entry.id   AF-E2BBS0-F1
#
_cell.length_a   1.000
_cell.length_b   1.000
_cell.length_c   1.000
_cell.angle_alpha   90.00
_cell.angle_beta   90.00
_cell.angle_gamma   90.00
#
_symmetry.space_group_name_H-M   'P 1'
#
loop_
_entity.id
_entity.type
_entity.pdbx_description
1 polymer ?
#
loop_
_entity_poly.entity_id
_entity_poly.type
_entity_poly.pdbx_seq_one_letter_code
_entity_poly.pdbx_strand_id
1 'polypeptide(L)'
;MAALFRMNCVHGLRRGLALAARKDTTCRRITTTTSRYDKEETQLVKKKWVSYGYSDEDEAEDVHSLHQTMFITVTICFVFGAAVVAYFPDMTQVDWAQREAYLQLRHREEHGLPLIDPNVVDPSKIKLPSDEELGDMDIII
;
A
#
# COMPACT_ATOMS: atom_id res chain seq x y z
N MET A 1 35.88 8.02 14.29
CA MET A 1 35.53 6.71 14.87
C MET A 1 34.59 6.00 13.90
N ALA A 2 35.16 5.21 12.98
CA ALA A 2 34.41 4.53 11.93
C ALA A 2 33.75 3.25 12.47
N ALA A 3 32.43 3.14 12.36
CA ALA A 3 31.69 1.97 12.80
C ALA A 3 31.75 0.86 11.73
N LEU A 4 32.50 -0.20 12.02
CA LEU A 4 32.52 -1.44 11.26
C LEU A 4 31.21 -2.21 11.48
N PHE A 5 30.29 -2.13 10.52
CA PHE A 5 29.10 -2.98 10.49
C PHE A 5 29.50 -4.40 10.10
N ARG A 6 29.49 -5.32 11.08
CA ARG A 6 29.77 -6.75 10.84
C ARG A 6 28.61 -7.38 10.07
N MET A 7 28.80 -7.64 8.77
CA MET A 7 27.92 -8.51 8.00
C MET A 7 28.10 -9.95 8.48
N ASN A 8 27.16 -10.47 9.26
CA ASN A 8 27.18 -11.85 9.74
C ASN A 8 25.86 -12.59 9.47
N CYS A 9 25.20 -12.28 8.34
CA CYS A 9 23.93 -12.90 7.95
C CYS A 9 24.03 -13.55 6.56
N VAL A 10 24.95 -14.50 6.39
CA VAL A 10 25.01 -15.35 5.18
C VAL A 10 25.24 -16.84 5.49
N HIS A 11 25.29 -17.26 6.75
CA HIS A 11 25.40 -18.68 7.10
C HIS A 11 24.07 -19.46 7.09
N GLY A 12 22.92 -18.76 7.01
CA GLY A 12 21.60 -19.41 6.98
C GLY A 12 21.19 -19.99 5.63
N LEU A 13 21.75 -19.51 4.52
CA LEU A 13 21.28 -19.87 3.18
C LEU A 13 21.75 -21.26 2.70
N ARG A 14 22.71 -21.88 3.38
CA ARG A 14 23.22 -23.22 3.00
C ARG A 14 22.35 -24.39 3.46
N ARG A 15 21.39 -24.20 4.37
CA ARG A 15 20.52 -25.29 4.86
C ARG A 15 19.25 -25.51 4.03
N GLY A 16 18.88 -24.60 3.13
CA GLY A 16 17.68 -24.71 2.29
C GLY A 16 17.82 -25.61 1.05
N LEU A 17 19.04 -25.85 0.56
CA LEU A 17 19.29 -26.63 -0.66
C LEU A 17 19.28 -28.16 -0.45
N ALA A 18 19.22 -28.64 0.79
CA ALA A 18 19.22 -30.08 1.10
C ALA A 18 17.85 -30.76 0.91
N LEU A 19 16.77 -29.98 0.73
CA LEU A 19 15.43 -30.53 0.43
C LEU A 19 15.24 -30.89 -1.05
N ALA A 20 16.22 -30.59 -1.92
CA ALA A 20 16.25 -31.01 -3.31
C ALA A 20 17.01 -32.34 -3.53
N ALA A 21 17.34 -33.07 -2.46
CA ALA A 21 17.86 -34.43 -2.58
C ALA A 21 16.74 -35.35 -3.06
N ARG A 22 16.80 -35.68 -4.36
CA ARG A 22 15.97 -36.67 -5.06
C ARG A 22 15.91 -37.95 -4.23
N LYS A 23 14.81 -38.17 -3.51
CA LYS A 23 14.54 -39.43 -2.84
C LYS A 23 14.20 -40.41 -3.95
N ASP A 24 15.09 -41.36 -4.22
CA ASP A 24 14.84 -42.45 -5.17
C ASP A 24 13.64 -43.26 -4.67
N THR A 25 12.45 -42.88 -5.13
CA THR A 25 11.25 -43.67 -5.00
C THR A 25 11.43 -44.90 -5.88
N THR A 26 11.78 -46.02 -5.27
CA THR A 26 11.63 -47.33 -5.89
C THR A 26 10.14 -47.58 -6.13
N CYS A 27 9.63 -47.08 -7.25
CA CYS A 27 8.29 -47.39 -7.71
C CYS A 27 8.25 -48.88 -8.05
N ARG A 28 7.55 -49.67 -7.22
CA ARG A 28 7.18 -51.04 -7.61
C ARG A 28 6.36 -50.94 -8.90
N ARG A 29 6.90 -51.49 -9.99
CA ARG A 29 6.20 -51.62 -11.27
C ARG A 29 5.04 -52.60 -11.05
N ILE A 30 3.85 -52.07 -10.79
CA ILE A 30 2.61 -52.84 -10.84
C ILE A 30 2.38 -53.15 -12.32
N THR A 31 2.61 -54.40 -12.72
CA THR A 31 2.17 -54.91 -14.02
C THR A 31 0.64 -54.99 -13.97
N THR A 32 -0.02 -53.87 -14.24
CA THR A 32 -1.44 -53.89 -14.55
C THR A 32 -1.58 -54.62 -15.88
N THR A 33 -2.34 -55.71 -15.84
CA THR A 33 -2.85 -56.42 -17.01
C THR A 33 -3.32 -55.40 -18.04
N THR A 34 -2.88 -55.54 -19.28
CA THR A 34 -3.30 -54.71 -20.41
C THR A 34 -4.81 -54.68 -20.47
N SER A 35 -5.43 -53.61 -19.96
CA SER A 35 -6.83 -53.37 -20.18
C SER A 35 -7.01 -53.28 -21.69
N ARG A 36 -7.76 -54.22 -22.25
CA ARG A 36 -8.32 -54.10 -23.60
C ARG A 36 -9.28 -52.91 -23.54
N TYR A 37 -8.73 -51.72 -23.68
CA TYR A 37 -9.47 -50.56 -24.10
C TYR A 37 -9.55 -50.65 -25.62
N ASP A 38 -10.71 -51.07 -26.11
CA ASP A 38 -11.12 -50.78 -27.45
C ASP A 38 -10.95 -49.27 -27.66
N LYS A 39 -10.13 -48.90 -28.64
CA LYS A 39 -10.02 -47.53 -29.13
C LYS A 39 -11.30 -47.21 -29.90
N GLU A 40 -12.40 -47.11 -29.20
CA GLU A 40 -13.50 -46.30 -29.69
C GLU A 40 -13.06 -44.86 -29.45
N GLU A 41 -12.78 -44.14 -30.54
CA GLU A 41 -12.61 -42.69 -30.52
C GLU A 41 -13.93 -42.06 -30.06
N THR A 42 -14.20 -42.12 -28.75
CA THR A 42 -15.19 -41.27 -28.13
C THR A 42 -14.66 -39.86 -28.32
N GLN A 43 -15.16 -39.17 -29.35
CA GLN A 43 -14.96 -37.73 -29.50
C GLN A 43 -15.26 -37.13 -28.14
N LEU A 44 -14.22 -36.62 -27.46
CA LEU A 44 -14.35 -35.99 -26.16
C LEU A 44 -15.38 -34.88 -26.33
N VAL A 45 -16.60 -35.12 -25.86
CA VAL A 45 -17.66 -34.14 -25.91
C VAL A 45 -17.17 -32.99 -25.06
N LYS A 46 -16.65 -31.93 -25.71
CA LYS A 46 -16.21 -30.72 -25.03
C LYS A 46 -17.39 -30.26 -24.18
N LYS A 47 -17.19 -30.22 -22.86
CA LYS A 47 -18.20 -29.77 -21.92
C LYS A 47 -18.62 -28.37 -22.37
N LYS A 48 -19.93 -28.13 -22.51
CA LYS A 48 -20.44 -26.80 -22.84
C LYS A 48 -20.05 -25.86 -21.70
N TRP A 49 -19.06 -25.02 -21.94
CA TRP A 49 -18.59 -24.01 -21.01
C TRP A 49 -19.39 -22.72 -21.22
N VAL A 50 -19.47 -21.90 -20.18
CA VAL A 50 -20.16 -20.60 -20.21
C VAL A 50 -19.08 -19.55 -20.00
N SER A 51 -18.95 -18.63 -20.95
CA SER A 51 -17.98 -17.55 -20.88
C SER A 51 -18.34 -16.56 -19.76
N TYR A 52 -17.32 -16.07 -19.07
CA TYR A 52 -17.37 -14.98 -18.10
C TYR A 52 -17.36 -13.60 -18.76
N GLY A 53 -17.27 -13.54 -20.09
CA GLY A 53 -17.38 -12.33 -20.90
C GLY A 53 -16.05 -11.70 -21.31
N TYR A 54 -14.91 -12.40 -21.16
CA TYR A 54 -13.61 -11.95 -21.67
C TYR A 54 -13.26 -12.58 -23.02
N SER A 55 -13.53 -13.87 -23.21
CA SER A 55 -13.35 -14.56 -24.48
C SER A 55 -14.53 -15.53 -24.71
N ASP A 56 -15.07 -15.53 -25.93
CA ASP A 56 -16.14 -16.46 -26.34
C ASP A 56 -15.59 -17.72 -27.03
N GLU A 57 -14.31 -17.70 -27.41
CA GLU A 57 -13.69 -18.74 -28.24
C GLU A 57 -12.87 -19.75 -27.41
N ASP A 58 -12.12 -19.26 -26.41
CA ASP A 58 -11.18 -20.07 -25.63
C ASP A 58 -11.45 -20.03 -24.11
N GLU A 59 -11.82 -21.19 -23.55
CA GLU A 59 -12.13 -21.36 -22.11
C GLU A 59 -10.96 -21.01 -21.19
N ALA A 60 -9.75 -21.45 -21.57
CA ALA A 60 -8.57 -21.24 -20.75
C ALA A 60 -8.19 -19.75 -20.65
N GLU A 61 -8.36 -19.00 -21.74
CA GLU A 61 -8.06 -17.58 -21.79
C GLU A 61 -9.09 -16.76 -21.00
N ASP A 62 -10.37 -17.08 -21.14
CA ASP A 62 -11.46 -16.41 -20.41
C ASP A 62 -11.32 -16.59 -18.89
N VAL A 63 -11.03 -17.82 -18.45
CA VAL A 63 -10.79 -18.12 -17.03
C VAL A 63 -9.53 -17.42 -16.54
N HIS A 64 -8.43 -17.44 -17.30
CA HIS A 64 -7.20 -16.76 -16.90
C HIS A 64 -7.39 -15.24 -16.76
N SER A 65 -8.08 -14.64 -17.72
CA SER A 65 -8.39 -13.21 -17.74
C SER A 65 -9.24 -12.81 -16.54
N LEU A 66 -10.27 -13.58 -16.20
CA LEU A 66 -11.09 -13.36 -15.00
C LEU A 66 -10.26 -13.38 -13.71
N HIS A 67 -9.39 -14.39 -13.55
CA HIS A 67 -8.58 -14.48 -12.34
C HIS A 67 -7.59 -13.32 -12.24
N GLN A 68 -6.99 -12.92 -13.36
CA GLN A 68 -6.07 -11.80 -13.41
C GLN A 68 -6.76 -10.47 -13.09
N THR A 69 -7.92 -10.19 -13.69
CA THR A 69 -8.67 -8.94 -13.45
C THR A 69 -9.15 -8.87 -12.01
N MET A 70 -9.75 -9.95 -11.48
CA MET A 70 -10.22 -9.98 -10.10
C MET A 70 -9.07 -9.84 -9.10
N PHE A 71 -7.92 -10.47 -9.36
CA PHE A 71 -6.75 -10.31 -8.50
C PHE A 71 -6.22 -8.87 -8.53
N ILE A 72 -5.98 -8.30 -9.71
CA ILE A 72 -5.40 -6.95 -9.81
C ILE A 72 -6.37 -5.91 -9.24
N THR A 73 -7.64 -5.94 -9.66
CA THR A 73 -8.61 -4.92 -9.24
C THR A 73 -8.96 -5.07 -7.76
N VAL A 74 -9.30 -6.28 -7.30
CA VAL A 74 -9.77 -6.44 -5.91
C VAL A 74 -8.61 -6.46 -4.93
N THR A 75 -7.59 -7.28 -5.16
CA THR A 75 -6.53 -7.43 -4.16
C THR A 75 -5.51 -6.30 -4.23
N ILE A 76 -5.06 -5.89 -5.42
CA ILE A 76 -4.01 -4.87 -5.54
C ILE A 76 -4.64 -3.47 -5.44
N CYS A 77 -5.63 -3.14 -6.27
CA CYS A 77 -6.18 -1.78 -6.26
C CYS A 77 -7.02 -1.51 -5.01
N PHE A 78 -7.98 -2.38 -4.66
CA PHE A 78 -8.82 -2.11 -3.49
C PHE A 78 -8.11 -2.41 -2.17
N VAL A 79 -7.64 -3.63 -1.92
CA VAL A 79 -7.08 -3.97 -0.61
C VAL A 79 -5.74 -3.26 -0.37
N PHE A 80 -4.78 -3.41 -1.28
CA PHE A 80 -3.47 -2.77 -1.10
C PHE A 80 -3.55 -1.25 -1.27
N GLY A 81 -4.33 -0.74 -2.23
CA GLY A 81 -4.56 0.72 -2.35
C GLY A 81 -5.21 1.32 -1.11
N ALA A 82 -6.24 0.68 -0.54
CA ALA A 82 -6.84 1.14 0.71
C ALA A 82 -5.86 1.10 1.88
N ALA A 83 -5.00 0.07 1.96
CA ALA A 83 -3.96 0.00 2.97
C ALA A 83 -2.97 1.17 2.83
N VAL A 84 -2.53 1.50 1.61
CA VAL A 84 -1.63 2.65 1.38
C VAL A 84 -2.28 3.97 1.81
N VAL A 85 -3.56 4.18 1.48
CA VAL A 85 -4.28 5.41 1.89
C VAL A 85 -4.47 5.47 3.40
N ALA A 86 -4.78 4.34 4.05
CA ALA A 86 -4.99 4.28 5.50
C ALA A 86 -3.72 4.56 6.31
N TYR A 87 -2.55 4.18 5.78
CA TYR A 87 -1.25 4.41 6.43
C TYR A 87 -0.44 5.51 5.75
N PHE A 88 -1.09 6.36 4.94
CA PHE A 88 -0.41 7.47 4.32
C PHE A 88 0.07 8.45 5.41
N PRO A 89 1.29 9.00 5.31
CA PRO A 89 1.76 9.97 6.29
C PRO A 89 0.83 11.19 6.34
N ASP A 90 0.74 11.83 7.50
CA ASP A 90 -0.07 13.03 7.71
C ASP A 90 0.39 14.18 6.79
N MET A 91 -0.30 14.34 5.66
CA MET A 91 0.02 15.35 4.64
C MET A 91 -0.35 16.76 5.07
N THR A 92 -1.36 16.87 5.91
CA THR A 92 -1.90 18.15 6.40
C THR A 92 -1.27 18.58 7.72
N GLN A 93 -0.40 17.76 8.30
CA GLN A 93 0.25 17.98 9.59
C GLN A 93 -0.74 18.24 10.74
N VAL A 94 -1.94 17.65 10.65
CA VAL A 94 -3.02 17.82 11.65
C VAL A 94 -2.62 17.22 12.99
N ASP A 95 -2.02 16.03 12.98
CA ASP A 95 -1.58 15.35 14.21
C ASP A 95 -0.45 16.15 14.87
N TRP A 96 0.45 16.69 14.06
CA TRP A 96 1.52 17.56 14.55
C TRP A 96 0.97 18.87 15.12
N ALA A 97 0.06 19.54 14.41
CA ALA A 97 -0.53 20.80 14.84
C ALA A 97 -1.32 20.63 16.14
N GLN A 98 -2.08 19.54 16.28
CA GLN A 98 -2.79 19.22 17.53
C GLN A 98 -1.82 18.98 18.68
N ARG A 99 -0.75 18.22 18.47
CA ARG A 99 0.28 17.97 19.49
C ARG A 99 0.97 19.27 19.93
N GLU A 100 1.36 20.10 18.97
CA GLU A 100 2.03 21.36 19.22
C GLU A 100 1.11 22.36 19.96
N ALA A 101 -0.17 22.41 19.58
CA ALA A 101 -1.16 23.24 20.26
C ALA A 101 -1.30 22.88 21.76
N TYR A 102 -1.32 21.60 22.12
CA TYR A 102 -1.35 21.19 23.53
C TYR A 102 -0.11 21.62 24.31
N LEU A 103 1.08 21.54 23.68
CA LEU A 103 2.32 21.98 24.31
C LEU A 103 2.32 23.49 24.55
N GLN A 104 1.88 24.26 23.56
CA GLN A 104 1.80 25.72 23.66
C GLN A 104 0.74 26.18 24.68
N LEU A 105 -0.44 25.56 24.70
CA LEU A 105 -1.47 25.86 25.70
C LEU A 105 -0.95 25.65 27.12
N ARG A 106 -0.33 24.49 27.38
CA ARG A 106 0.25 24.20 28.68
C ARG A 106 1.32 25.21 29.08
N HIS A 107 2.21 25.58 28.15
CA HIS A 107 3.22 26.60 28.41
C HIS A 107 2.58 27.95 28.81
N ARG A 108 1.52 28.37 28.12
CA ARG A 108 0.82 29.63 28.42
C ARG A 108 0.09 29.59 29.75
N GLU A 109 -0.54 28.47 30.09
CA GLU A 109 -1.20 28.27 31.39
C GLU A 109 -0.20 28.33 32.55
N GLU A 110 0.97 27.69 32.41
CA GLU A 110 2.03 27.71 33.43
C GLU A 110 2.59 29.12 33.67
N HIS A 111 2.58 29.98 32.65
CA HIS A 111 3.03 31.38 32.75
C HIS A 111 1.89 32.37 33.04
N GLY A 112 0.63 31.89 33.14
CA GLY A 112 -0.55 32.72 33.38
C GLY A 112 -0.89 33.69 32.23
N LEU A 113 -0.46 33.39 31.00
CA LEU A 113 -0.78 34.19 29.81
C LEU A 113 -2.19 33.86 29.27
N PRO A 114 -2.81 34.77 28.51
CA PRO A 114 -4.03 34.44 27.76
C PRO A 114 -3.77 33.29 26.78
N LEU A 115 -4.75 32.38 26.65
CA LEU A 115 -4.63 31.16 25.84
C LEU A 115 -4.27 31.46 24.38
N ILE A 116 -4.92 32.48 23.80
CA ILE A 116 -4.67 32.95 22.44
C ILE A 116 -4.51 34.47 22.50
N ASP A 117 -3.45 34.96 21.85
CA ASP A 117 -3.25 36.39 21.66
C ASP A 117 -4.09 36.86 20.45
N PRO A 118 -4.89 37.94 20.58
CA PRO A 118 -5.57 38.55 19.44
C PRO A 118 -4.61 39.03 18.35
N ASN A 119 -3.41 39.48 18.74
CA ASN A 119 -2.41 40.01 17.82
C ASN A 119 -1.38 38.92 17.50
N VAL A 120 -1.48 38.35 16.30
CA VAL A 120 -0.48 37.39 15.80
C VAL A 120 0.89 38.04 15.64
N VAL A 121 0.90 39.32 15.26
CA VAL A 121 2.10 40.13 15.07
C VAL A 121 2.19 41.15 16.18
N ASP A 122 3.38 41.26 16.78
CA ASP A 122 3.66 42.30 17.76
C ASP A 122 3.46 43.69 17.13
N PRO A 123 2.54 44.52 17.67
CA PRO A 123 2.23 45.83 17.10
C PRO A 123 3.44 46.76 17.08
N SER A 124 4.45 46.53 17.92
CA SER A 124 5.69 47.33 17.90
C SER A 124 6.53 47.12 16.64
N LYS A 125 6.34 46.00 15.93
CA LYS A 125 7.03 45.69 14.67
C LYS A 125 6.34 46.29 13.45
N ILE A 126 5.10 46.73 13.61
CA ILE A 126 4.31 47.32 12.54
C ILE A 126 4.52 48.84 12.56
N LYS A 127 5.14 49.38 11.52
CA LYS A 127 5.22 50.82 11.31
C LYS A 127 4.05 51.24 10.43
N LEU A 128 3.08 51.91 11.02
CA LEU A 128 2.00 52.53 10.28
C LEU A 128 2.52 53.82 9.65
N PRO A 129 2.26 54.08 8.34
CA PRO A 129 2.50 55.38 7.75
C PRO A 129 1.70 56.46 8.47
N SER A 130 2.22 57.68 8.54
CA SER A 130 1.52 58.80 9.15
C SER A 130 0.35 59.25 8.27
N ASP A 131 -0.65 59.90 8.87
CA ASP A 131 -1.83 60.40 8.15
C ASP A 131 -1.47 61.35 6.98
N GLU A 132 -0.35 62.06 7.09
CA GLU A 132 0.17 62.95 6.02
C GLU A 132 0.72 62.18 4.81
N GLU A 133 1.29 60.99 5.03
CA GLU A 133 1.78 60.11 3.96
C GLU A 133 0.64 59.32 3.29
N LEU A 134 -0.53 59.26 3.92
CA LEU A 134 -1.71 58.54 3.43
C LEU A 134 -2.49 59.30 2.34
N GLY A 135 -2.36 60.63 2.27
CA GLY A 135 -3.02 61.46 1.26
C GLY A 135 -4.54 61.25 1.18
N ASP A 136 -5.09 61.22 -0.04
CA ASP A 136 -6.52 60.94 -0.33
C ASP A 136 -6.77 59.46 -0.67
N MET A 137 -6.06 58.52 -0.04
CA MET A 137 -6.33 57.09 -0.27
C MET A 137 -7.61 56.67 0.47
N ASP A 138 -8.58 56.15 -0.29
CA ASP A 138 -9.83 55.62 0.27
C ASP A 138 -9.53 54.46 1.24
N ILE A 139 -9.87 54.66 2.52
CA ILE A 139 -9.82 53.59 3.53
C ILE A 139 -11.00 52.66 3.25
N ILE A 140 -10.72 51.53 2.62
CA ILE A 140 -11.70 50.45 2.46
C ILE A 140 -11.73 49.67 3.78
N ILE A 141 -12.84 49.78 4.52
CA ILE A 141 -13.09 49.10 5.80
C ILE A 141 -13.83 47.79 5.54
#